data_AF-H3B0M1-F1
#
_entry.id   AF-H3B0M1-F1
#
_cell.length_a   1.000
_cell.length_b   1.000
_cell.length_c   1.000
_cell.angle_alpha   90.00
_cell.angle_beta   90.00
_cell.angle_gamma   90.00
#
_symmetry.space_group_name_H-M   'P 1'
#
loop_
_entity.id
_entity.type
_entity.pdbx_description
1 polymer ?
#
loop_
_entity_poly.entity_id
_entity_poly.type
_entity_poly.pdbx_seq_one_letter_code
_entity_poly.pdbx_strand_id
1 'polypeptide(L)'
;MDKQDGLLKEAEELAKHMSLYQHDLAPDLTANGQRSAEAKEILVQECEVVWREMEECQRKLSLLEPEALLDSDVQLSVLMARVKALMAEHNQWQNRKPDVLCTNPEVLVTLGKEEIQKVNKELEMVVSCVLMKNKKIREDLEREQKWLAEQQELVKALAERHQALKTDVVQLSEKRALQELGGKIQKIKVYQEELLIALGTFLEDHYPLPKQWGNASKKKKTQVDEPCLYLITLHEILENLINKLMISPHDPYITIDDSYWPPYIEFLLRYGIALRHPEDPHRIRLEAFHQ
;
A
#
# COMPACT_ATOMS: atom_id res chain seq x y z
N MET A 1 6.07 -40.13 4.34
CA MET A 1 5.57 -41.23 5.19
C MET A 1 6.08 -41.08 6.63
N ASP A 2 7.28 -40.53 6.84
CA ASP A 2 7.95 -40.48 8.16
C ASP A 2 7.32 -39.60 9.25
N LYS A 3 6.64 -38.50 8.89
CA LYS A 3 6.04 -37.59 9.90
C LYS A 3 4.82 -38.20 10.62
N GLN A 4 4.09 -39.06 9.93
CA GLN A 4 2.89 -39.70 10.48
C GLN A 4 3.26 -40.84 11.43
N ASP A 5 4.36 -41.53 11.13
CA ASP A 5 4.96 -42.56 11.98
C ASP A 5 5.56 -41.98 13.27
N GLY A 6 6.15 -40.78 13.19
CA GLY A 6 6.65 -40.05 14.37
C GLY A 6 5.54 -39.65 15.34
N LEU A 7 4.42 -39.13 14.83
CA LEU A 7 3.26 -38.74 15.64
C LEU A 7 2.56 -39.94 16.30
N LEU A 8 2.54 -41.09 15.61
CA LEU A 8 2.03 -42.34 16.17
C LEU A 8 2.87 -42.84 17.33
N LYS A 9 4.21 -42.77 17.22
CA LYS A 9 5.13 -43.12 18.30
C LYS A 9 4.99 -42.20 19.51
N GLU A 10 4.88 -40.89 19.29
CA GLU A 10 4.65 -39.93 20.39
C GLU A 10 3.31 -40.17 21.10
N ALA A 11 2.25 -40.49 20.34
CA ALA A 11 0.95 -40.83 20.92
C ALA A 11 0.99 -42.14 21.72
N GLU A 12 1.72 -43.16 21.26
CA GLU A 12 1.93 -44.41 22.00
C GLU A 12 2.75 -44.21 23.27
N GLU A 13 3.79 -43.37 23.26
CA GLU A 13 4.56 -43.05 24.46
C GLU A 13 3.73 -42.26 25.48
N LEU A 14 2.91 -41.31 25.02
CA LEU A 14 1.99 -40.56 25.88
C LEU A 14 0.96 -41.49 26.52
N ALA A 15 0.39 -42.42 25.75
CA ALA A 15 -0.55 -43.41 26.25
C ALA A 15 0.07 -44.36 27.27
N LYS A 16 1.33 -44.79 27.06
CA LYS A 16 2.09 -45.58 28.04
C LYS A 16 2.36 -44.80 29.32
N HIS A 17 2.73 -43.53 29.22
CA HIS A 17 2.92 -42.66 30.39
C HIS A 17 1.60 -42.47 31.17
N MET A 18 0.49 -42.21 30.47
CA MET A 18 -0.83 -42.09 31.10
C MET A 18 -1.29 -43.40 31.78
N SER A 19 -0.98 -44.55 31.19
CA SER A 19 -1.28 -45.86 31.78
C SER A 19 -0.44 -46.17 33.02
N LEU A 20 0.81 -45.69 33.09
CA LEU A 20 1.66 -45.79 34.29
C LEU A 20 1.07 -44.99 35.45
N TYR A 21 0.53 -43.79 35.20
CA TYR A 21 -0.11 -42.96 36.23
C TYR A 21 -1.48 -43.48 36.68
N GLN A 22 -2.18 -44.28 35.86
CA GLN A 22 -3.45 -44.89 36.26
C GLN A 22 -3.30 -46.02 37.30
N HIS A 23 -2.13 -46.66 37.37
CA HIS A 23 -1.87 -47.72 38.35
C HIS A 23 -1.42 -47.21 39.73
N ASP A 24 -1.04 -45.92 39.84
CA ASP A 24 -0.64 -45.27 41.11
C ASP A 24 -1.75 -44.42 41.75
N LEU A 25 -2.97 -44.45 41.19
CA LEU A 25 -4.14 -43.89 41.87
C LEU A 25 -4.52 -44.80 43.05
N ALA A 26 -4.40 -44.24 44.25
CA ALA A 26 -4.76 -44.89 45.50
C ALA A 26 -6.15 -45.56 45.43
N PRO A 27 -6.33 -46.74 46.06
CA PRO A 27 -7.58 -47.48 45.97
C PRO A 27 -8.77 -46.65 46.47
N ASP A 28 -9.87 -46.75 45.73
CA ASP A 28 -11.14 -46.12 46.08
C ASP A 28 -11.72 -46.79 47.33
N LEU A 29 -11.46 -46.19 48.49
CA LEU A 29 -11.92 -46.67 49.79
C LEU A 29 -13.21 -45.95 50.17
N THR A 30 -14.33 -46.48 49.68
CA THR A 30 -15.69 -46.12 50.10
C THR A 30 -16.00 -46.44 51.57
N ALA A 31 -15.02 -46.90 52.37
CA ALA A 31 -15.12 -47.16 53.80
C ALA A 31 -14.84 -45.93 54.71
N ASN A 32 -14.63 -44.73 54.13
CA ASN A 32 -14.07 -43.59 54.86
C ASN A 32 -15.08 -42.67 55.60
N GLY A 33 -16.38 -42.96 55.51
CA GLY A 33 -17.43 -42.06 56.03
C GLY A 33 -17.44 -41.88 57.54
N GLN A 34 -17.06 -42.90 58.32
CA GLN A 34 -17.11 -42.88 59.79
C GLN A 34 -15.84 -42.30 60.43
N ARG A 35 -14.65 -42.56 59.88
CA ARG A 35 -13.37 -41.98 60.35
C ARG A 35 -13.23 -40.50 59.98
N SER A 36 -13.76 -40.10 58.83
CA SER A 36 -13.76 -38.70 58.39
C SER A 36 -14.57 -37.77 59.29
N ALA A 37 -15.63 -38.28 59.96
CA ALA A 37 -16.44 -37.48 60.87
C ALA A 37 -15.70 -37.13 62.18
N GLU A 38 -14.99 -38.10 62.76
CA GLU A 38 -14.13 -37.88 63.95
C GLU A 38 -12.95 -36.94 63.65
N ALA A 39 -12.29 -37.11 62.51
CA ALA A 39 -11.19 -36.23 62.11
C ALA A 39 -11.64 -34.77 61.90
N LYS A 40 -12.86 -34.56 61.36
CA LYS A 40 -13.46 -33.23 61.22
C LYS A 40 -13.81 -32.60 62.56
N GLU A 41 -14.37 -33.38 63.48
CA GLU A 41 -14.69 -32.92 64.83
C GLU A 41 -13.41 -32.49 65.58
N ILE A 42 -12.33 -33.27 65.46
CA ILE A 42 -11.02 -32.94 66.03
C ILE A 42 -10.48 -31.63 65.44
N LEU A 43 -10.59 -31.45 64.12
CA LEU A 43 -10.16 -30.20 63.46
C LEU A 43 -10.95 -28.98 63.95
N VAL A 44 -12.27 -29.10 64.08
CA VAL A 44 -13.12 -28.02 64.60
C VAL A 44 -12.70 -27.66 66.02
N GLN A 45 -12.39 -28.65 66.86
CA GLN A 45 -11.90 -28.43 68.21
C GLN A 45 -10.52 -27.74 68.24
N GLU A 46 -9.58 -28.15 67.37
CA GLU A 46 -8.28 -27.49 67.23
C GLU A 46 -8.46 -26.02 66.80
N CYS A 47 -9.35 -25.74 65.84
CA CYS A 47 -9.68 -24.39 65.40
C CYS A 47 -10.32 -23.54 66.51
N GLU A 48 -11.24 -24.10 67.29
CA GLU A 48 -11.88 -23.44 68.44
C GLU A 48 -10.89 -23.10 69.56
N VAL A 49 -9.85 -23.92 69.76
CA VAL A 49 -8.77 -23.61 70.71
C VAL A 49 -7.98 -22.40 70.22
N VAL A 50 -7.50 -22.41 68.98
CA VAL A 50 -6.73 -21.29 68.40
C VAL A 50 -7.57 -20.01 68.34
N TRP A 51 -8.86 -20.13 68.01
CA TRP A 51 -9.79 -19.01 67.98
C TRP A 51 -9.96 -18.39 69.37
N ARG A 52 -10.16 -19.21 70.42
CA ARG A 52 -10.23 -18.72 71.80
C ARG A 52 -8.94 -18.04 72.26
N GLU A 53 -7.78 -18.58 71.88
CA GLU A 53 -6.49 -17.93 72.16
C GLU A 53 -6.40 -16.56 71.48
N MET A 54 -6.86 -16.46 70.21
CA MET A 54 -6.92 -15.20 69.48
C MET A 54 -7.88 -14.20 70.15
N GLU A 55 -9.08 -14.62 70.53
CA GLU A 55 -10.05 -13.79 71.24
C GLU A 55 -9.52 -13.32 72.59
N GLU A 56 -8.82 -14.18 73.33
CA GLU A 56 -8.17 -13.80 74.57
C GLU A 56 -7.08 -12.75 74.34
N CYS A 57 -6.27 -12.91 73.30
CA CYS A 57 -5.26 -11.92 72.92
C CYS A 57 -5.90 -10.59 72.53
N GLN A 58 -6.97 -10.63 71.72
CA GLN A 58 -7.71 -9.44 71.32
C GLN A 58 -8.36 -8.73 72.51
N ARG A 59 -8.92 -9.49 73.47
CA ARG A 59 -9.46 -8.95 74.72
C ARG A 59 -8.36 -8.29 75.54
N LYS A 60 -7.19 -8.92 75.70
CA LYS A 60 -6.03 -8.32 76.40
C LYS A 60 -5.58 -7.02 75.73
N LEU A 61 -5.53 -6.98 74.39
CA LEU A 61 -5.24 -5.77 73.62
C LEU A 61 -6.31 -4.69 73.80
N SER A 62 -7.59 -5.04 73.89
CA SER A 62 -8.67 -4.08 74.12
C SER A 62 -8.70 -3.50 75.54
N LEU A 63 -8.17 -4.26 76.52
CA LEU A 63 -8.05 -3.85 77.92
C LEU A 63 -6.80 -3.00 78.19
N LEU A 64 -5.85 -2.97 77.24
CA LEU A 64 -4.75 -2.02 77.25
C LEU A 64 -5.30 -0.64 76.84
N GLU A 65 -5.73 0.14 77.83
CA GLU A 65 -6.12 1.54 77.65
C GLU A 65 -4.94 2.38 77.10
N PRO A 66 -5.20 3.45 76.33
CA PRO A 66 -4.15 4.40 75.97
C PRO A 66 -3.61 5.06 77.24
N GLU A 67 -2.37 4.73 77.63
CA GLU A 67 -1.71 5.31 78.81
C GLU A 67 -1.86 6.85 78.86
N ALA A 68 -2.30 7.36 80.01
CA ALA A 68 -2.50 8.78 80.25
C ALA A 68 -1.22 9.59 80.01
N LEU A 69 -1.39 10.76 79.36
CA LEU A 69 -0.31 11.66 78.95
C LEU A 69 0.54 12.11 80.14
N LEU A 70 1.76 11.56 80.24
CA LEU A 70 2.84 11.99 81.13
C LEU A 70 3.79 12.96 80.42
N ASP A 71 4.60 13.66 81.22
CA ASP A 71 5.54 14.71 80.82
C ASP A 71 6.47 14.31 79.64
N SER A 72 6.83 15.26 78.77
CA SER A 72 7.36 15.00 77.42
C SER A 72 8.62 14.12 77.37
N ASP A 73 9.54 14.26 78.33
CA ASP A 73 10.77 13.44 78.41
C ASP A 73 10.48 12.01 78.90
N VAL A 74 9.52 11.86 79.81
CA VAL A 74 9.05 10.56 80.29
C VAL A 74 8.33 9.84 79.16
N GLN A 75 7.51 10.55 78.38
CA GLN A 75 6.81 10.00 77.22
C GLN A 75 7.75 9.45 76.14
N LEU A 76 8.85 10.17 75.83
CA LEU A 76 9.84 9.71 74.86
C LEU A 76 10.52 8.43 75.33
N SER A 77 10.89 8.35 76.62
CA SER A 77 11.50 7.16 77.20
C SER A 77 10.57 5.94 77.18
N VAL A 78 9.28 6.14 77.47
CA VAL A 78 8.24 5.10 77.43
C VAL A 78 8.01 4.61 75.99
N LEU A 79 7.93 5.52 75.02
CA LEU A 79 7.78 5.16 73.61
C LEU A 79 9.01 4.42 73.07
N MET A 80 10.22 4.84 73.42
CA MET A 80 11.45 4.13 73.04
C MET A 80 11.51 2.72 73.66
N ALA A 81 11.09 2.56 74.91
CA ALA A 81 10.98 1.26 75.56
C ALA A 81 9.93 0.37 74.86
N ARG A 82 8.77 0.92 74.49
CA ARG A 82 7.74 0.21 73.73
C ARG A 82 8.19 -0.20 72.34
N VAL A 83 8.90 0.68 71.63
CA VAL A 83 9.49 0.36 70.31
C VAL A 83 10.48 -0.78 70.44
N LYS A 84 11.34 -0.78 71.47
CA LYS A 84 12.27 -1.89 71.73
C LYS A 84 11.54 -3.20 72.07
N ALA A 85 10.50 -3.13 72.90
CA ALA A 85 9.68 -4.29 73.24
C ALA A 85 8.97 -4.87 72.01
N LEU A 86 8.30 -4.03 71.22
CA LEU A 86 7.65 -4.44 69.97
C LEU A 86 8.64 -4.98 68.95
N MET A 87 9.83 -4.41 68.85
CA MET A 87 10.89 -4.90 67.96
C MET A 87 11.41 -6.28 68.41
N ALA A 88 11.51 -6.52 69.72
CA ALA A 88 11.85 -7.83 70.27
C ALA A 88 10.74 -8.86 70.01
N GLU A 89 9.48 -8.51 70.21
CA GLU A 89 8.33 -9.35 69.88
C GLU A 89 8.27 -9.66 68.39
N HIS A 90 8.45 -8.66 67.53
CA HIS A 90 8.47 -8.86 66.07
C HIS A 90 9.55 -9.85 65.64
N ASN A 91 10.77 -9.69 66.14
CA ASN A 91 11.86 -10.62 65.87
C ASN A 91 11.57 -12.02 66.42
N GLN A 92 10.89 -12.13 67.56
CA GLN A 92 10.45 -13.41 68.13
C GLN A 92 9.42 -14.10 67.21
N TRP A 93 8.43 -13.36 66.72
CA TRP A 93 7.41 -13.88 65.79
C TRP A 93 7.99 -14.25 64.43
N GLN A 94 8.94 -13.48 63.90
CA GLN A 94 9.59 -13.75 62.63
C GLN A 94 10.46 -15.01 62.65
N ASN A 95 11.10 -15.31 63.80
CA ASN A 95 11.93 -16.50 63.97
C ASN A 95 11.17 -17.72 64.50
N ARG A 96 9.91 -17.54 64.94
CA ARG A 96 9.05 -18.65 65.33
C ARG A 96 8.62 -19.40 64.07
N LYS A 97 8.82 -20.72 64.05
CA LYS A 97 8.24 -21.56 63.00
C LYS A 97 6.71 -21.50 63.13
N PRO A 98 5.96 -21.26 62.04
CA PRO A 98 4.52 -21.35 62.10
C PRO A 98 4.12 -22.74 62.59
N ASP A 99 3.37 -22.81 63.68
CA ASP A 99 2.77 -24.06 64.12
C ASP A 99 1.71 -24.45 63.09
N VAL A 100 1.75 -25.70 62.62
CA VAL A 100 0.76 -26.22 61.67
C VAL A 100 -0.55 -26.36 62.42
N LEU A 101 -1.61 -25.71 61.93
CA LEU A 101 -2.91 -25.63 62.60
C LEU A 101 -3.55 -27.00 62.87
N CYS A 102 -3.13 -28.06 62.16
CA CYS A 102 -3.64 -29.40 62.34
C CYS A 102 -2.50 -30.42 62.38
N THR A 103 -2.46 -31.22 63.45
CA THR A 103 -1.50 -32.33 63.60
C THR A 103 -2.13 -33.68 63.24
N ASN A 104 -3.45 -33.69 62.97
CA ASN A 104 -4.17 -34.90 62.62
C ASN A 104 -3.72 -35.43 61.25
N PRO A 105 -3.13 -36.64 61.19
CA PRO A 105 -2.57 -37.20 59.95
C PRO A 105 -3.65 -37.46 58.89
N GLU A 106 -4.90 -37.77 59.28
CA GLU A 106 -5.98 -38.01 58.31
C GLU A 106 -6.40 -36.71 57.62
N VAL A 107 -6.55 -35.62 58.37
CA VAL A 107 -6.89 -34.30 57.82
C VAL A 107 -5.81 -33.83 56.85
N LEU A 108 -4.54 -33.94 57.25
CA LEU A 108 -3.40 -33.56 56.41
C LEU A 108 -3.34 -34.36 55.10
N VAL A 109 -3.59 -35.68 55.16
CA VAL A 109 -3.64 -36.52 53.95
C VAL A 109 -4.81 -36.14 53.05
N THR A 110 -5.99 -35.85 53.62
CA THR A 110 -7.15 -35.42 52.82
C THR A 110 -6.92 -34.07 52.13
N LEU A 111 -6.40 -33.09 52.87
CA LEU A 111 -6.07 -31.76 52.33
C LEU A 111 -4.98 -31.85 51.26
N GLY A 112 -3.92 -32.63 51.51
CA GLY A 112 -2.85 -32.87 50.55
C GLY A 112 -3.37 -33.52 49.26
N LYS A 113 -4.27 -34.51 49.38
CA LYS A 113 -4.93 -35.12 48.22
C LYS A 113 -5.79 -34.13 47.43
N GLU A 114 -6.56 -33.30 48.12
CA GLU A 114 -7.42 -32.30 47.50
C GLU A 114 -6.60 -31.24 46.74
N GLU A 115 -5.53 -30.72 47.35
CA GLU A 115 -4.63 -29.77 46.70
C GLU A 115 -3.90 -30.39 45.49
N ILE A 116 -3.43 -31.63 45.60
CA ILE A 116 -2.82 -32.34 44.46
C ILE A 116 -3.84 -32.51 43.33
N GLN A 117 -5.08 -32.91 43.64
CA GLN A 117 -6.13 -33.07 42.63
C GLN A 117 -6.49 -31.74 41.96
N LYS A 118 -6.52 -30.65 42.72
CA LYS A 118 -6.76 -29.30 42.21
C LYS A 118 -5.65 -28.87 41.26
N VAL A 119 -4.39 -28.99 41.70
CA VAL A 119 -3.23 -28.66 40.86
C VAL A 119 -3.20 -29.54 39.61
N ASN A 120 -3.53 -30.82 39.71
CA ASN A 120 -3.60 -31.70 38.54
C ASN A 120 -4.65 -31.22 37.52
N LYS A 121 -5.86 -30.86 37.97
CA LYS A 121 -6.90 -30.30 37.09
C LYS A 121 -6.46 -28.98 36.44
N GLU A 122 -5.81 -28.10 37.20
CA GLU A 122 -5.28 -26.84 36.69
C GLU A 122 -4.21 -27.08 35.62
N LEU A 123 -3.29 -28.03 35.86
CA LEU A 123 -2.27 -28.42 34.89
C LEU A 123 -2.87 -29.03 33.62
N GLU A 124 -3.86 -29.90 33.73
CA GLU A 124 -4.57 -30.47 32.56
C GLU A 124 -5.23 -29.39 31.70
N MET A 125 -5.84 -28.38 32.33
CA MET A 125 -6.40 -27.22 31.62
C MET A 125 -5.31 -26.41 30.91
N VAL A 126 -4.19 -26.15 31.58
CA VAL A 126 -3.05 -25.42 31.00
C VAL A 126 -2.46 -26.19 29.82
N VAL A 127 -2.22 -27.49 29.97
CA VAL A 127 -1.72 -28.37 28.91
C VAL A 127 -2.66 -28.33 27.70
N SER A 128 -3.97 -28.47 27.92
CA SER A 128 -4.97 -28.40 26.84
C SER A 128 -4.94 -27.05 26.11
N CYS A 129 -4.80 -25.95 26.85
CA CYS A 129 -4.70 -24.60 26.29
C CYS A 129 -3.42 -24.42 25.47
N VAL A 130 -2.29 -24.92 25.96
CA VAL A 130 -0.99 -24.89 25.25
C VAL A 130 -1.05 -25.73 23.98
N LEU A 131 -1.61 -26.94 24.04
CA LEU A 131 -1.78 -27.81 22.87
C LEU A 131 -2.64 -27.16 21.79
N MET A 132 -3.75 -26.52 22.18
CA MET A 132 -4.60 -25.78 21.25
C MET A 132 -3.86 -24.60 20.61
N LYS A 133 -3.11 -23.82 21.39
CA LYS A 133 -2.28 -22.72 20.88
C LYS A 133 -1.21 -23.23 19.92
N ASN A 134 -0.53 -24.32 20.25
CA ASN A 134 0.49 -24.93 19.38
C ASN A 134 -0.11 -25.48 18.08
N LYS A 135 -1.34 -26.03 18.12
CA LYS A 135 -2.06 -26.43 16.92
C LYS A 135 -2.34 -25.21 16.02
N LYS A 136 -2.89 -24.14 16.59
CA LYS A 136 -3.17 -22.89 15.87
C LYS A 136 -1.91 -22.30 15.23
N ILE A 137 -0.81 -22.20 15.98
CA ILE A 137 0.46 -21.66 15.46
C ILE A 137 0.99 -22.49 14.29
N ARG A 138 0.86 -23.83 14.34
CA ARG A 138 1.24 -24.69 13.21
C ARG A 138 0.38 -24.42 11.98
N GLU A 139 -0.93 -24.33 12.14
CA GLU A 139 -1.85 -24.00 11.04
C GLU A 139 -1.55 -22.62 10.46
N ASP A 140 -1.26 -21.63 11.31
CA ASP A 140 -0.88 -20.29 10.88
C ASP A 140 0.44 -20.30 10.11
N LEU A 141 1.45 -21.02 10.61
CA LEU A 141 2.75 -21.19 9.95
C LEU A 141 2.61 -21.84 8.56
N GLU A 142 1.79 -22.88 8.43
CA GLU A 142 1.54 -23.52 7.14
C GLU A 142 0.87 -22.57 6.13
N ARG A 143 -0.04 -21.70 6.58
CA ARG A 143 -0.66 -20.68 5.72
C ARG A 143 0.35 -19.62 5.29
N GLU A 144 1.16 -19.12 6.21
CA GLU A 144 2.22 -18.14 5.91
C GLU A 144 3.26 -18.69 4.92
N GLN A 145 3.66 -19.96 5.08
CA GLN A 145 4.57 -20.62 4.14
C GLN A 145 4.00 -20.74 2.74
N LYS A 146 2.71 -21.08 2.60
CA LYS A 146 2.03 -21.11 1.30
C LYS A 146 1.97 -19.72 0.67
N TRP A 147 1.60 -18.71 1.45
CA TRP A 147 1.55 -17.33 0.98
C TRP A 147 2.92 -16.83 0.51
N LEU A 148 3.99 -17.15 1.24
CA LEU A 148 5.36 -16.82 0.83
C LEU A 148 5.73 -17.47 -0.51
N ALA A 149 5.38 -18.75 -0.72
CA ALA A 149 5.64 -19.43 -1.98
C ALA A 149 4.89 -18.76 -3.15
N GLU A 150 3.63 -18.40 -2.96
CA GLU A 150 2.83 -17.65 -3.94
C GLU A 150 3.46 -16.28 -4.26
N GLN A 151 3.92 -15.55 -3.25
CA GLN A 151 4.60 -14.26 -3.45
C GLN A 151 5.91 -14.40 -4.24
N GLN A 152 6.69 -15.45 -3.95
CA GLN A 152 7.92 -15.72 -4.69
C GLN A 152 7.64 -16.04 -6.17
N GLU A 153 6.62 -16.84 -6.47
CA GLU A 153 6.20 -17.11 -7.85
C GLU A 153 5.71 -15.85 -8.56
N LEU A 154 4.93 -15.01 -7.89
CA LEU A 154 4.47 -13.74 -8.44
C LEU A 154 5.65 -12.80 -8.76
N VAL A 155 6.64 -12.70 -7.87
CA VAL A 155 7.84 -11.90 -8.09
C VAL A 155 8.65 -12.43 -9.28
N LYS A 156 8.81 -13.76 -9.42
CA LYS A 156 9.48 -14.36 -10.58
C LYS A 156 8.75 -14.01 -11.88
N ALA A 157 7.42 -14.22 -11.92
CA ALA A 157 6.61 -13.90 -13.10
C ALA A 157 6.67 -12.40 -13.48
N LEU A 158 6.67 -11.51 -12.49
CA LEU A 158 6.85 -10.08 -12.72
C LEU A 158 8.24 -9.73 -13.24
N ALA A 159 9.29 -10.36 -12.71
CA ALA A 159 10.67 -10.15 -13.16
C ALA A 159 10.85 -10.61 -14.62
N GLU A 160 10.31 -11.77 -14.98
CA GLU A 160 10.30 -12.29 -16.35
C GLU A 160 9.56 -11.33 -17.29
N ARG A 161 8.37 -10.88 -16.90
CA ARG A 161 7.59 -9.90 -17.68
C ARG A 161 8.35 -8.58 -17.83
N HIS A 162 8.97 -8.07 -16.77
CA HIS A 162 9.76 -6.85 -16.83
C HIS A 162 10.94 -6.98 -17.80
N GLN A 163 11.65 -8.12 -17.76
CA GLN A 163 12.76 -8.38 -18.68
C GLN A 163 12.29 -8.51 -20.13
N ALA A 164 11.15 -9.15 -20.38
CA ALA A 164 10.54 -9.22 -21.70
C ALA A 164 10.21 -7.82 -22.23
N LEU A 165 9.50 -6.99 -21.44
CA LEU A 165 9.21 -5.60 -21.81
C LEU A 165 10.46 -4.78 -22.06
N LYS A 166 11.51 -4.95 -21.25
CA LYS A 166 12.78 -4.24 -21.44
C LYS A 166 13.41 -4.62 -22.79
N THR A 167 13.38 -5.89 -23.16
CA THR A 167 13.84 -6.37 -24.48
C THR A 167 12.98 -5.78 -25.60
N ASP A 168 11.66 -5.79 -25.46
CA ASP A 168 10.72 -5.25 -26.45
C ASP A 168 10.88 -3.73 -26.65
N VAL A 169 11.09 -2.96 -25.58
CA VAL A 169 11.40 -1.53 -25.64
C VAL A 169 12.74 -1.28 -26.31
N VAL A 170 13.74 -2.14 -26.07
CA VAL A 170 15.03 -2.07 -26.77
C VAL A 170 14.87 -2.39 -28.27
N GLN A 171 13.96 -3.30 -28.63
CA GLN A 171 13.64 -3.64 -30.04
C GLN A 171 12.80 -2.57 -30.74
N LEU A 172 11.80 -2.00 -30.04
CA LEU A 172 11.02 -0.83 -30.43
C LEU A 172 11.80 0.44 -30.08
N SER A 173 13.00 0.57 -30.64
CA SER A 173 13.79 1.79 -30.44
C SER A 173 12.94 2.98 -30.90
N GLU A 174 12.79 4.00 -30.06
CA GLU A 174 12.19 5.30 -30.43
C GLU A 174 12.80 5.82 -31.74
N LYS A 175 14.09 5.51 -31.94
CA LYS A 175 14.84 5.77 -33.17
C LYS A 175 14.21 5.17 -34.43
N ARG A 176 13.64 3.95 -34.39
CA ARG A 176 12.96 3.32 -35.53
C ARG A 176 11.63 4.02 -35.84
N ALA A 177 10.85 4.35 -34.82
CA ALA A 177 9.60 5.10 -34.99
C ALA A 177 9.85 6.51 -35.56
N LEU A 178 10.88 7.20 -35.07
CA LEU A 178 11.31 8.50 -35.59
C LEU A 178 11.84 8.41 -37.03
N GLN A 179 12.59 7.35 -37.37
CA GLN A 179 13.05 7.11 -38.74
C GLN A 179 11.88 6.83 -39.70
N GLU A 180 10.89 6.05 -39.28
CA GLU A 180 9.70 5.78 -40.09
C GLU A 180 8.89 7.06 -40.34
N LEU A 181 8.71 7.88 -39.30
CA LEU A 181 8.06 9.19 -39.42
C LEU A 181 8.85 10.12 -40.35
N GLY A 182 10.18 10.16 -40.20
CA GLY A 182 11.06 10.91 -41.11
C GLY A 182 10.92 10.46 -42.56
N GLY A 183 10.83 9.14 -42.80
CA GLY A 183 10.58 8.59 -44.13
C GLY A 183 9.21 8.99 -44.70
N LYS A 184 8.16 9.00 -43.88
CA LYS A 184 6.82 9.46 -44.28
C LYS A 184 6.82 10.95 -44.66
N ILE A 185 7.47 11.80 -43.86
CA ILE A 185 7.62 13.24 -44.15
C ILE A 185 8.36 13.44 -45.48
N GLN A 186 9.45 12.70 -45.72
CA GLN A 186 10.20 12.84 -46.96
C GLN A 186 9.38 12.43 -48.19
N LYS A 187 8.57 11.36 -48.08
CA LYS A 187 7.66 10.96 -49.16
C LYS A 187 6.62 12.04 -49.48
N ILE A 188 6.06 12.67 -48.45
CA ILE A 188 5.10 13.77 -48.63
C ILE A 188 5.77 14.96 -49.32
N LYS A 189 7.01 15.31 -48.95
CA LYS A 189 7.76 16.39 -49.60
C LYS A 189 7.99 16.13 -51.08
N VAL A 190 8.46 14.93 -51.44
CA VAL A 190 8.67 14.55 -52.84
C VAL A 190 7.36 14.62 -53.63
N TYR A 191 6.28 14.07 -53.08
CA TYR A 191 4.96 14.13 -53.74
C TYR A 191 4.45 15.57 -53.92
N GLN A 192 4.68 16.44 -52.93
CA GLN A 192 4.33 17.87 -53.02
C GLN A 192 5.13 18.57 -54.13
N GLU A 193 6.44 18.31 -54.24
CA GLU A 193 7.28 18.86 -55.31
C GLU A 193 6.83 18.37 -56.68
N GLU A 194 6.57 17.08 -56.85
CA GLU A 194 6.05 16.50 -58.10
C GLU A 194 4.72 17.13 -58.51
N LEU A 195 3.81 17.33 -57.54
CA LEU A 195 2.50 17.95 -57.78
C LEU A 195 2.63 19.42 -58.21
N LEU A 196 3.52 20.19 -57.56
CA LEU A 196 3.75 21.60 -57.91
C LEU A 196 4.38 21.73 -59.30
N ILE A 197 5.32 20.84 -59.65
CA ILE A 197 5.92 20.80 -61.00
C ILE A 197 4.85 20.48 -62.04
N ALA A 198 4.03 19.44 -61.82
CA ALA A 198 2.97 19.06 -62.74
C ALA A 198 1.90 20.16 -62.92
N LEU A 199 1.58 20.90 -61.84
CA LEU A 199 0.70 22.05 -61.91
C LEU A 199 1.33 23.20 -62.71
N GLY A 200 2.62 23.48 -62.49
CA GLY A 200 3.36 24.50 -63.23
C GLY A 200 3.36 24.23 -64.73
N THR A 201 3.74 23.02 -65.15
CA THR A 201 3.76 22.63 -66.57
C THR A 201 2.37 22.71 -67.21
N PHE A 202 1.33 22.25 -66.50
CA PHE A 202 -0.05 22.36 -66.97
C PHE A 202 -0.49 23.82 -67.17
N LEU A 203 -0.14 24.71 -66.24
CA LEU A 203 -0.51 26.13 -66.33
C LEU A 203 0.24 26.86 -67.43
N GLU A 204 1.51 26.53 -67.67
CA GLU A 204 2.29 27.09 -68.77
C GLU A 204 1.70 26.72 -70.14
N ASP A 205 1.27 25.47 -70.32
CA ASP A 205 0.70 24.97 -71.57
C ASP A 205 -0.69 25.55 -71.87
N HIS A 206 -1.53 25.72 -70.85
CA HIS A 206 -2.95 26.09 -71.02
C HIS A 206 -3.28 27.55 -70.74
N TYR A 207 -2.46 28.25 -69.93
CA TYR A 207 -2.66 29.65 -69.55
C TYR A 207 -1.38 30.46 -69.79
N PRO A 208 -0.88 30.52 -71.04
CA PRO A 208 0.27 31.36 -71.36
C PRO A 208 -0.12 32.84 -71.22
N LEU A 209 0.83 33.65 -70.76
CA LEU A 209 0.67 35.11 -70.78
C LEU A 209 0.31 35.57 -72.20
N PRO A 210 -0.47 36.66 -72.34
CA PRO A 210 -0.73 37.25 -73.64
C PRO A 210 0.60 37.60 -74.33
N LYS A 211 1.02 36.77 -75.30
CA LYS A 211 2.00 37.22 -76.29
C LYS A 211 1.36 38.40 -76.97
N GLN A 212 2.00 39.58 -76.94
CA GLN A 212 1.59 40.79 -77.66
C GLN A 212 0.95 40.41 -78.99
N TRP A 213 -0.37 40.39 -79.06
CA TRP A 213 -1.10 40.02 -80.27
C TRP A 213 -1.11 41.24 -81.19
N GLY A 214 0.00 41.39 -81.91
CA GLY A 214 0.16 41.96 -83.26
C GLY A 214 -0.50 43.29 -83.61
N ASN A 215 0.29 44.37 -83.66
CA ASN A 215 0.01 45.50 -84.55
C ASN A 215 0.53 45.20 -85.97
N ALA A 216 -0.20 44.36 -86.70
CA ALA A 216 -0.12 44.27 -88.16
C ALA A 216 -1.28 45.03 -88.82
N SER A 217 -1.43 46.33 -88.52
CA SER A 217 -2.15 47.25 -89.41
C SER A 217 -1.80 48.72 -89.09
N LYS A 218 -1.38 49.43 -90.13
CA LYS A 218 -0.86 50.80 -90.14
C LYS A 218 -1.89 51.83 -89.62
N LYS A 219 -1.50 52.68 -88.65
CA LYS A 219 -1.27 54.15 -88.82
C LYS A 219 -1.34 54.94 -87.49
N LYS A 220 -0.30 55.77 -87.32
CA LYS A 220 -0.21 57.08 -86.62
C LYS A 220 -0.19 57.13 -85.07
N LYS A 221 1.04 57.35 -84.59
CA LYS A 221 1.49 58.37 -83.61
C LYS A 221 0.55 58.67 -82.43
N THR A 222 0.96 58.26 -81.23
CA THR A 222 1.53 59.16 -80.20
C THR A 222 2.29 58.25 -79.20
N GLN A 223 3.57 58.55 -78.97
CA GLN A 223 4.38 57.91 -77.93
C GLN A 223 3.86 58.34 -76.56
N VAL A 224 3.42 57.38 -75.76
CA VAL A 224 3.59 57.39 -74.32
C VAL A 224 4.30 56.08 -74.03
N ASP A 225 5.54 56.16 -73.54
CA ASP A 225 6.28 55.02 -73.02
C ASP A 225 5.50 54.49 -71.82
N GLU A 226 4.66 53.49 -72.08
CA GLU A 226 4.01 52.69 -71.05
C GLU A 226 5.03 51.61 -70.68
N PRO A 227 5.50 51.52 -69.42
CA PRO A 227 6.42 50.47 -69.03
C PRO A 227 5.76 49.14 -69.38
N CYS A 228 6.41 48.33 -70.22
CA CYS A 228 6.05 46.92 -70.35
C CYS A 228 6.25 46.29 -68.97
N LEU A 229 5.20 46.31 -68.15
CA LEU A 229 5.20 45.70 -66.84
C LEU A 229 5.50 44.22 -67.02
N TYR A 230 6.48 43.72 -66.26
CA TYR A 230 6.84 42.31 -66.22
C TYR A 230 5.68 41.54 -65.57
N LEU A 231 4.70 41.14 -66.38
CA LEU A 231 3.56 40.36 -65.91
C LEU A 231 4.02 39.00 -65.43
N ILE A 232 3.60 38.61 -64.24
CA ILE A 232 3.84 37.28 -63.69
C ILE A 232 2.82 36.27 -64.22
N THR A 233 3.27 35.04 -64.40
CA THR A 233 2.46 33.91 -64.86
C THR A 233 1.44 33.48 -63.81
N LEU A 234 0.39 32.77 -64.24
CA LEU A 234 -0.61 32.22 -63.30
C LEU A 234 0.02 31.23 -62.31
N HIS A 235 1.08 30.51 -62.74
CA HIS A 235 1.85 29.62 -61.90
C HIS A 235 2.51 30.38 -60.74
N GLU A 236 3.23 31.46 -61.02
CA GLU A 236 3.89 32.30 -59.99
C GLU A 236 2.88 32.94 -59.02
N ILE A 237 1.70 33.34 -59.51
CA ILE A 237 0.61 33.86 -58.66
C ILE A 237 0.16 32.79 -57.66
N LEU A 238 -0.09 31.57 -58.13
CA LEU A 238 -0.54 30.46 -57.28
C LEU A 238 0.56 29.99 -56.33
N GLU A 239 1.81 29.93 -56.78
CA GLU A 239 2.95 29.60 -55.94
C GLU A 239 3.12 30.61 -54.80
N ASN A 240 3.01 31.91 -55.09
CA ASN A 240 3.06 32.96 -54.07
C ASN A 240 1.93 32.82 -53.04
N LEU A 241 0.71 32.50 -53.49
CA LEU A 241 -0.45 32.26 -52.62
C LEU A 241 -0.26 31.03 -51.72
N ILE A 242 0.22 29.92 -52.29
CA ILE A 242 0.49 28.67 -51.55
C ILE A 242 1.62 28.88 -50.55
N ASN A 243 2.73 29.48 -50.97
CA ASN A 243 3.87 29.76 -50.09
C ASN A 243 3.47 30.70 -48.94
N LYS A 244 2.66 31.73 -49.22
CA LYS A 244 2.16 32.63 -48.18
C LYS A 244 1.30 31.90 -47.14
N LEU A 245 0.42 31.01 -47.58
CA LEU A 245 -0.41 30.18 -46.70
C LEU A 245 0.44 29.21 -45.85
N MET A 246 1.47 28.60 -46.45
CA MET A 246 2.33 27.62 -45.77
C MET A 246 3.31 28.25 -44.77
N ILE A 247 3.86 29.44 -45.09
CA ILE A 247 4.84 30.15 -44.25
C ILE A 247 4.15 30.95 -43.14
N SER A 248 3.00 31.57 -43.44
CA SER A 248 2.31 32.48 -42.52
C SER A 248 0.79 32.21 -42.53
N PRO A 249 0.34 31.09 -41.94
CA PRO A 249 -1.08 30.71 -41.94
C PRO A 249 -1.97 31.71 -41.18
N HIS A 250 -1.39 32.51 -40.29
CA HIS A 250 -2.09 33.55 -39.52
C HIS A 250 -2.37 34.84 -40.31
N ASP A 251 -1.62 35.08 -41.39
CA ASP A 251 -1.85 36.20 -42.33
C ASP A 251 -1.55 35.75 -43.77
N PRO A 252 -2.50 35.01 -44.40
CA PRO A 252 -2.29 34.37 -45.70
C PRO A 252 -2.55 35.30 -46.89
N TYR A 253 -2.65 36.62 -46.67
CA TYR A 253 -2.98 37.57 -47.73
C TYR A 253 -1.73 38.08 -48.44
N ILE A 254 -1.79 38.15 -49.78
CA ILE A 254 -0.82 38.82 -50.64
C ILE A 254 -1.42 40.10 -51.21
N THR A 255 -0.58 41.10 -51.48
CA THR A 255 -0.99 42.36 -52.12
C THR A 255 -0.87 42.24 -53.63
N ILE A 256 -1.91 42.64 -54.35
CA ILE A 256 -1.96 42.72 -55.80
C ILE A 256 -1.26 44.02 -56.21
N ASP A 257 -0.15 43.89 -56.93
CA ASP A 257 0.56 45.00 -57.57
C ASP A 257 0.34 45.02 -59.09
N ASP A 258 0.97 45.96 -59.78
CA ASP A 258 0.84 46.15 -61.23
C ASP A 258 1.43 44.98 -62.06
N SER A 259 2.11 44.02 -61.43
CA SER A 259 2.68 42.83 -62.08
C SER A 259 1.64 41.71 -62.28
N TYR A 260 0.51 41.75 -61.55
CA TYR A 260 -0.54 40.72 -61.65
C TYR A 260 -1.46 41.00 -62.83
N TRP A 261 -1.62 40.03 -63.72
CA TRP A 261 -2.54 40.18 -64.84
C TRP A 261 -4.01 40.11 -64.35
N PRO A 262 -4.82 41.17 -64.53
CA PRO A 262 -6.16 41.22 -63.94
C PRO A 262 -7.09 40.05 -64.32
N PRO A 263 -7.07 39.51 -65.57
CA PRO A 263 -7.85 38.32 -65.93
C PRO A 263 -7.51 37.07 -65.12
N TYR A 264 -6.25 36.90 -64.71
CA TYR A 264 -5.86 35.78 -63.84
C TYR A 264 -6.36 35.96 -62.42
N ILE A 265 -6.32 37.18 -61.89
CA ILE A 265 -6.91 37.49 -60.59
C ILE A 265 -8.42 37.25 -60.62
N GLU A 266 -9.11 37.76 -61.63
CA GLU A 266 -10.56 37.57 -61.76
C GLU A 266 -10.95 36.11 -62.01
N PHE A 267 -10.14 35.36 -62.75
CA PHE A 267 -10.30 33.91 -62.88
C PHE A 267 -10.26 33.23 -61.51
N LEU A 268 -9.20 33.47 -60.73
CA LEU A 268 -9.03 32.86 -59.40
C LEU A 268 -10.18 33.21 -58.45
N LEU A 269 -10.67 34.46 -58.49
CA LEU A 269 -11.78 34.91 -57.66
C LEU A 269 -13.12 34.33 -58.10
N ARG A 270 -13.39 34.28 -59.41
CA ARG A 270 -14.66 33.79 -59.95
C ARG A 270 -14.85 32.29 -59.74
N TYR A 271 -13.77 31.53 -59.81
CA TYR A 271 -13.79 30.08 -59.56
C TYR A 271 -13.61 29.74 -58.06
N GLY A 272 -13.58 30.73 -57.17
CA GLY A 272 -13.47 30.54 -55.73
C GLY A 272 -12.09 30.13 -55.23
N ILE A 273 -11.10 30.00 -56.12
CA ILE A 273 -9.75 29.54 -55.77
C ILE A 273 -9.04 30.54 -54.84
N ALA A 274 -9.32 31.84 -55.02
CA ALA A 274 -8.85 32.90 -54.14
C ALA A 274 -10.03 33.75 -53.62
N LEU A 275 -9.82 34.40 -52.47
CA LEU A 275 -10.77 35.30 -51.82
C LEU A 275 -10.12 36.66 -51.57
N ARG A 276 -10.87 37.76 -51.79
CA ARG A 276 -10.43 39.12 -51.46
C ARG A 276 -10.52 39.37 -49.95
N HIS A 277 -9.66 40.25 -49.43
CA HIS A 277 -9.73 40.71 -48.04
C HIS A 277 -11.02 41.52 -47.83
N PRO A 278 -11.76 41.31 -46.72
CA PRO A 278 -13.03 42.00 -46.47
C PRO A 278 -12.92 43.53 -46.43
N GLU A 279 -11.77 44.05 -46.00
CA GLU A 279 -11.53 45.49 -45.82
C GLU A 279 -10.59 46.08 -46.88
N ASP A 280 -9.85 45.25 -47.64
CA ASP A 280 -8.85 45.72 -48.59
C ASP A 280 -8.99 44.98 -49.94
N PRO A 281 -9.58 45.63 -50.96
CA PRO A 281 -9.77 45.03 -52.26
C PRO A 281 -8.48 44.61 -52.97
N HIS A 282 -7.32 45.19 -52.60
CA HIS A 282 -6.03 44.88 -53.21
C HIS A 282 -5.33 43.69 -52.56
N ARG A 283 -5.94 43.05 -51.56
CA ARG A 283 -5.37 41.87 -50.92
C ARG A 283 -6.19 40.62 -51.24
N ILE A 284 -5.51 39.54 -51.64
CA ILE A 284 -6.13 38.24 -51.89
C ILE A 284 -5.43 37.14 -51.11
N ARG A 285 -6.16 36.08 -50.78
CA ARG A 285 -5.62 34.86 -50.18
C ARG A 285 -6.20 33.63 -50.86
N LEU A 286 -5.52 32.50 -50.73
CA LEU A 286 -6.04 31.21 -51.18
C LEU A 286 -7.25 30.79 -50.33
N GLU A 287 -8.22 30.13 -50.95
CA GLU A 287 -9.30 29.46 -50.21
C GLU A 287 -8.72 28.30 -49.36
N ALA A 288 -9.35 28.03 -48.21
CA ALA A 288 -8.91 27.00 -47.29
C ALA A 288 -9.40 25.63 -47.78
N PHE A 289 -8.61 24.95 -48.61
CA PHE A 289 -8.95 23.62 -49.13
C PHE A 289 -8.74 22.45 -48.15
N HIS A 290 -8.23 22.73 -46.94
CA HIS A 290 -7.85 21.73 -45.94
C HIS A 290 -8.91 21.49 -44.85
N GLN A 291 -10.14 21.96 -45.06
CA GLN A 291 -11.24 21.81 -44.11
C GLN A 291 -12.07 20.55 -44.37
#